data_AF-A0A9X1UN73-F1
#
_entry.id   AF-A0A9X1UN73-F1
#
_cell.length_a   1.000
_cell.length_b   1.000
_cell.length_c   1.000
_cell.angle_alpha   90.00
_cell.angle_beta   90.00
_cell.angle_gamma   90.00
#
_symmetry.space_group_name_H-M   'P 1'
#
loop_
_entity.id
_entity.type
_entity.pdbx_description
1 polymer ?
#
loop_
_entity_poly.entity_id
_entity_poly.type
_entity_poly.pdbx_seq_one_letter_code
_entity_poly.pdbx_strand_id
1 'polypeptide(L)'
;MSATQTSTAPIYPTYGVHNPPQYSPCAAPDCLYGRAPGEPSDPILPLYWSAKWKMYRVYNQYAEYPPPYDGVPPHPLKEGVDYEVSSGASYYDSTWVGPNGERGAMMEYYEDRALPILPGSNHYSCAYISLGDNAYFLTFEEDRPATMVAVCLFSALNHPPMRDFIKHLPYSKGDSERLGSRVQGYSFWTSPEGNRPPIQVGVSPDRTKDGAVLFGYAFHSDWTEDRTSGAEPALYRLPQSFYFSGWPADPPNAPIVSQNFYDFSFAKPEPATTWDLVAQLAQGQPIPVCQFGS
;
A
#
# COMPACT_ATOMS: atom_id res chain seq x y z
N MET A 1 -4.83 0.40 -42.82
CA MET A 1 -3.82 -0.11 -41.89
C MET A 1 -3.86 0.80 -40.67
N SER A 2 -4.63 0.43 -39.66
CA SER A 2 -4.73 1.22 -38.43
C SER A 2 -3.50 0.89 -37.59
N ALA A 3 -2.66 1.89 -37.29
CA ALA A 3 -1.54 1.71 -36.39
C ALA A 3 -2.12 1.39 -35.01
N THR A 4 -1.84 0.20 -34.50
CA THR A 4 -2.16 -0.21 -33.14
C THR A 4 -1.41 0.74 -32.20
N GLN A 5 -2.12 1.68 -31.60
CA GLN A 5 -1.60 2.51 -30.54
C GLN A 5 -1.29 1.56 -29.37
N THR A 6 -0.01 1.27 -29.14
CA THR A 6 0.43 0.54 -27.95
C THR A 6 -0.01 1.37 -26.74
N SER A 7 -0.99 0.89 -25.97
CA SER A 7 -1.38 1.56 -24.74
C SER A 7 -0.16 1.58 -23.82
N THR A 8 0.32 2.77 -23.47
CA THR A 8 1.34 2.96 -22.44
C THR A 8 0.72 2.71 -21.08
N ALA A 9 1.37 1.91 -20.22
CA ALA A 9 0.87 1.67 -18.87
C ALA A 9 0.73 3.01 -18.10
N PRO A 10 -0.32 3.16 -17.28
CA PRO A 10 -0.57 4.40 -16.55
C PRO A 10 0.53 4.66 -15.51
N ILE A 11 0.80 5.94 -15.26
CA ILE A 11 1.62 6.40 -14.13
C ILE A 11 0.67 7.03 -13.12
N TYR A 12 0.65 6.50 -11.90
CA TYR A 12 -0.24 6.98 -10.84
C TYR A 12 0.47 8.00 -9.94
N PRO A 13 -0.23 9.03 -9.45
CA PRO A 13 0.28 9.88 -8.38
C PRO A 13 0.52 9.05 -7.11
N THR A 14 1.72 9.13 -6.56
CA THR A 14 2.11 8.40 -5.34
C THR A 14 2.79 9.30 -4.32
N TYR A 15 2.76 10.61 -4.56
CA TYR A 15 3.18 11.67 -3.64
C TYR A 15 4.59 11.48 -3.07
N GLY A 16 5.52 10.98 -3.90
CA GLY A 16 6.91 10.74 -3.51
C GLY A 16 7.18 9.35 -2.94
N VAL A 17 6.14 8.57 -2.58
CA VAL A 17 6.31 7.24 -1.97
C VAL A 17 6.91 6.24 -2.96
N HIS A 18 6.36 6.20 -4.18
CA HIS A 18 6.76 5.25 -5.23
C HIS A 18 7.26 5.91 -6.50
N ASN A 19 6.98 7.20 -6.70
CA ASN A 19 7.30 7.93 -7.92
C ASN A 19 7.94 9.26 -7.58
N PRO A 20 8.85 9.75 -8.43
CA PRO A 20 9.42 11.08 -8.27
C PRO A 20 8.35 12.19 -8.18
N PRO A 21 8.63 13.30 -7.46
CA PRO A 21 7.67 14.37 -7.19
C PRO A 21 6.94 14.95 -8.41
N GLN A 22 7.59 15.01 -9.58
CA GLN A 22 6.99 15.56 -10.78
C GLN A 22 5.74 14.82 -11.29
N TYR A 23 5.48 13.61 -10.80
CA TYR A 23 4.29 12.82 -11.16
C TYR A 23 3.15 12.95 -10.14
N SER A 24 3.27 13.85 -9.16
CA SER A 24 2.27 14.02 -8.09
C SER A 24 2.00 15.49 -7.79
N PRO A 25 0.73 15.85 -7.51
CA PRO A 25 0.39 17.21 -7.10
C PRO A 25 0.71 17.39 -5.61
N CYS A 26 1.98 17.57 -5.28
CA CYS A 26 2.44 17.66 -3.90
C CYS A 26 2.25 19.05 -3.29
N ALA A 27 2.14 19.11 -1.96
CA ALA A 27 2.08 20.37 -1.22
C ALA A 27 3.41 21.15 -1.30
N ALA A 28 4.53 20.43 -1.29
CA ALA A 28 5.87 20.94 -1.54
C ALA A 28 6.43 20.35 -2.86
N PRO A 29 7.31 21.05 -3.59
CA PRO A 29 7.84 20.59 -4.88
C PRO A 29 8.59 19.25 -4.84
N ASP A 30 9.11 18.86 -3.67
CA ASP A 30 9.86 17.63 -3.42
C ASP A 30 9.00 16.52 -2.76
N CYS A 31 7.72 16.79 -2.53
CA CYS A 31 6.80 15.91 -1.78
C CYS A 31 7.30 15.54 -0.38
N LEU A 32 8.12 16.37 0.27
CA LEU A 32 8.60 16.14 1.64
C LEU A 32 7.74 16.89 2.65
N TYR A 33 7.44 16.22 3.77
CA TYR A 33 6.77 16.82 4.91
C TYR A 33 7.75 16.98 6.06
N GLY A 34 8.12 18.23 6.35
CA GLY A 34 8.93 18.54 7.54
C GLY A 34 8.20 18.19 8.83
N ARG A 35 8.95 17.72 9.83
CA ARG A 35 8.42 17.44 11.18
C ARG A 35 8.42 18.70 12.05
N ALA A 36 7.29 19.00 12.66
CA ALA A 36 7.17 20.10 13.60
C ALA A 36 7.86 19.76 14.95
N PRO A 37 8.20 20.77 15.78
CA PRO A 37 8.76 20.51 17.10
C PRO A 37 7.85 19.61 17.94
N GLY A 38 8.41 18.49 18.43
CA GLY A 38 7.69 17.49 19.23
C GLY A 38 7.00 16.39 18.41
N GLU A 39 6.99 16.47 17.08
CA GLU A 39 6.54 15.37 16.23
C GLU A 39 7.59 14.24 16.20
N PRO A 40 7.14 12.98 16.05
CA PRO A 40 8.05 11.85 15.92
C PRO A 40 8.90 11.97 14.64
N SER A 41 10.14 11.49 14.70
CA SER A 41 10.98 11.38 13.49
C SER A 41 10.43 10.34 12.52
N ASP A 42 10.95 10.29 11.30
CA ASP A 42 10.50 9.30 10.31
C ASP A 42 11.01 7.89 10.63
N PRO A 43 10.12 6.89 10.70
CA PRO A 43 10.52 5.48 10.68
C PRO A 43 11.33 5.17 9.42
N ILE A 44 12.33 4.30 9.58
CA ILE A 44 13.10 3.73 8.47
C ILE A 44 12.83 2.22 8.47
N LEU A 45 12.31 1.71 7.35
CA LEU A 45 12.10 0.27 7.18
C LEU A 45 13.45 -0.49 7.18
N PRO A 46 13.44 -1.77 7.58
CA PRO A 46 14.59 -2.66 7.38
C PRO A 46 15.00 -2.79 5.91
N LEU A 47 16.20 -3.34 5.66
CA LEU A 47 16.67 -3.58 4.30
C LEU A 47 15.76 -4.56 3.54
N TYR A 48 15.30 -5.59 4.24
CA TYR A 48 14.34 -6.56 3.77
C TYR A 48 13.47 -7.00 4.94
N TRP A 49 12.22 -7.32 4.64
CA TRP A 49 11.28 -7.82 5.63
C TRP A 49 10.10 -8.54 4.97
N SER A 50 9.41 -9.34 5.76
CA SER A 50 8.11 -9.90 5.44
C SER A 50 7.16 -9.74 6.62
N ALA A 51 5.88 -9.62 6.34
CA ALA A 51 4.84 -9.58 7.35
C ALA A 51 3.58 -10.22 6.80
N LYS A 52 2.79 -10.85 7.67
CA LYS A 52 1.40 -11.16 7.36
C LYS A 52 0.54 -9.98 7.77
N TRP A 53 -0.65 -9.87 7.20
CA TRP A 53 -1.61 -8.88 7.64
C TRP A 53 -3.04 -9.41 7.62
N LYS A 54 -3.87 -8.82 8.47
CA LYS A 54 -5.33 -8.93 8.39
C LYS A 54 -5.86 -7.63 7.82
N MET A 55 -6.64 -7.73 6.76
CA MET A 55 -7.28 -6.59 6.14
C MET A 55 -8.71 -6.46 6.67
N TYR A 56 -9.04 -5.30 7.22
CA TYR A 56 -10.39 -4.93 7.63
C TYR A 56 -10.95 -3.94 6.62
N ARG A 57 -11.99 -4.35 5.88
CA ARG A 57 -12.77 -3.47 5.01
C ARG A 57 -13.98 -2.98 5.80
N VAL A 58 -13.93 -1.75 6.31
CA VAL A 58 -14.98 -1.15 7.12
C VAL A 58 -15.87 -0.30 6.23
N TYR A 59 -17.14 -0.69 6.10
CA TYR A 59 -18.10 -0.07 5.19
C TYR A 59 -19.31 0.55 5.90
N ASN A 60 -19.48 0.32 7.21
CA ASN A 60 -20.45 1.02 8.04
C ASN A 60 -19.77 1.68 9.24
N GLN A 61 -20.32 2.80 9.71
CA GLN A 61 -19.82 3.58 10.86
C GLN A 61 -18.31 3.96 10.80
N TYR A 62 -17.68 3.85 9.63
CA TYR A 62 -16.24 4.06 9.41
C TYR A 62 -15.79 5.49 9.72
N ALA A 63 -16.68 6.47 9.60
CA ALA A 63 -16.39 7.87 9.92
C ALA A 63 -16.29 8.12 11.43
N GLU A 64 -17.02 7.34 12.25
CA GLU A 64 -16.99 7.44 13.71
C GLU A 64 -15.84 6.60 14.30
N TYR A 65 -15.53 5.47 13.66
CA TYR A 65 -14.50 4.54 14.08
C TYR A 65 -13.44 4.35 12.98
N PRO A 66 -12.66 5.39 12.63
CA PRO A 66 -11.63 5.29 11.60
C PRO A 66 -10.35 4.60 12.12
N PRO A 67 -9.48 4.11 11.22
CA PRO A 67 -8.16 3.57 11.57
C PRO A 67 -7.21 4.66 12.14
N PRO A 68 -5.98 4.31 12.56
CA PRO A 68 -5.46 2.95 12.74
C PRO A 68 -6.22 2.19 13.86
N TYR A 69 -6.32 0.87 13.73
CA TYR A 69 -6.90 0.00 14.76
C TYR A 69 -5.82 -0.73 15.54
N ASP A 70 -5.98 -0.86 16.84
CA ASP A 70 -5.11 -1.72 17.67
C ASP A 70 -5.59 -3.17 17.61
N GLY A 71 -5.09 -3.92 16.63
CA GLY A 71 -5.54 -5.28 16.35
C GLY A 71 -6.77 -5.32 15.44
N VAL A 72 -7.97 -5.48 16.00
CA VAL A 72 -9.25 -5.53 15.26
C VAL A 72 -9.99 -4.18 15.34
N PRO A 73 -10.94 -3.88 14.45
CA PRO A 73 -11.82 -2.72 14.60
C PRO A 73 -12.54 -2.72 15.98
N PRO A 74 -12.79 -1.54 16.58
CA PRO A 74 -13.29 -1.44 17.96
C PRO A 74 -14.71 -2.04 18.12
N HIS A 75 -15.03 -2.48 19.34
CA HIS A 75 -16.25 -3.22 19.70
C HIS A 75 -17.60 -2.68 19.16
N PRO A 76 -17.84 -1.35 19.03
CA PRO A 76 -19.07 -0.86 18.40
C PRO A 76 -19.28 -1.35 16.96
N LEU A 77 -18.19 -1.67 16.24
CA LEU A 77 -18.22 -2.29 14.92
C LEU A 77 -18.31 -3.82 15.05
N LYS A 78 -19.14 -4.44 14.21
CA LYS A 78 -19.37 -5.89 14.19
C LYS A 78 -18.92 -6.49 12.85
N GLU A 79 -18.16 -7.56 12.91
CA GLU A 79 -17.77 -8.32 11.72
C GLU A 79 -19.01 -8.87 10.99
N GLY A 80 -19.00 -8.82 9.66
CA GLY A 80 -20.11 -9.22 8.79
C GLY A 80 -21.28 -8.23 8.74
N VAL A 81 -21.23 -7.15 9.54
CA VAL A 81 -22.27 -6.10 9.56
C VAL A 81 -21.67 -4.73 9.25
N ASP A 82 -20.56 -4.39 9.89
CA ASP A 82 -19.89 -3.10 9.73
C ASP A 82 -18.56 -3.23 8.96
N TYR A 83 -17.94 -4.41 9.03
CA TYR A 83 -16.70 -4.69 8.33
C TYR A 83 -16.58 -6.16 7.92
N GLU A 84 -15.68 -6.43 6.99
CA GLU A 84 -15.25 -7.77 6.58
C GLU A 84 -13.75 -7.94 6.80
N VAL A 85 -13.31 -9.18 6.96
CA VAL A 85 -11.91 -9.55 7.18
C VAL A 85 -11.39 -10.36 6.00
N SER A 86 -10.15 -10.10 5.58
CA SER A 86 -9.37 -11.02 4.75
C SER A 86 -7.90 -11.03 5.19
N SER A 87 -7.05 -11.83 4.55
CA SER A 87 -5.63 -11.96 4.85
C SER A 87 -4.75 -11.76 3.63
N GLY A 88 -3.46 -11.61 3.93
CA GLY A 88 -2.41 -11.60 2.94
C GLY A 88 -1.05 -11.43 3.60
N ALA A 89 -0.07 -11.10 2.77
CA ALA A 89 1.30 -10.90 3.21
C ALA A 89 2.02 -9.86 2.35
N SER A 90 2.93 -9.15 2.97
CA SER A 90 3.81 -8.17 2.36
C SER A 90 5.24 -8.68 2.41
N TYR A 91 5.99 -8.44 1.34
CA TYR A 91 7.39 -8.82 1.20
C TYR A 91 8.16 -7.65 0.61
N TYR A 92 9.31 -7.34 1.17
CA TYR A 92 10.11 -6.19 0.78
C TYR A 92 11.59 -6.54 0.75
N ASP A 93 12.30 -6.08 -0.27
CA ASP A 93 13.75 -6.18 -0.38
C ASP A 93 14.34 -4.97 -1.12
N SER A 94 14.86 -4.00 -0.38
CA SER A 94 15.58 -2.85 -0.93
C SER A 94 16.96 -3.20 -1.53
N THR A 95 17.47 -4.40 -1.27
CA THR A 95 18.77 -4.88 -1.76
C THR A 95 18.68 -5.63 -3.07
N TRP A 96 17.46 -5.93 -3.55
CA TRP A 96 17.23 -6.53 -4.85
C TRP A 96 17.80 -5.65 -5.96
N VAL A 97 18.48 -6.30 -6.92
CA VAL A 97 19.04 -5.65 -8.11
C VAL A 97 18.57 -6.40 -9.34
N GLY A 98 17.90 -5.69 -10.24
CA GLY A 98 17.43 -6.20 -11.52
C GLY A 98 18.56 -6.38 -12.53
N PRO A 99 18.28 -7.05 -13.66
CA PRO A 99 19.27 -7.36 -14.69
C PRO A 99 19.90 -6.11 -15.33
N ASN A 100 19.23 -4.96 -15.31
CA ASN A 100 19.75 -3.70 -15.84
C ASN A 100 20.15 -2.72 -14.74
N GLY A 101 20.30 -3.20 -13.50
CA GLY A 101 20.68 -2.38 -12.34
C GLY A 101 19.52 -1.66 -11.67
N GLU A 102 18.27 -1.98 -12.02
CA GLU A 102 17.10 -1.52 -11.28
C GLU A 102 17.16 -1.98 -9.82
N ARG A 103 16.54 -1.25 -8.90
CA ARG A 103 16.70 -1.51 -7.46
C ARG A 103 15.38 -1.64 -6.72
N GLY A 104 15.39 -2.53 -5.74
CA GLY A 104 14.27 -2.77 -4.86
C GLY A 104 13.22 -3.72 -5.46
N ALA A 105 12.64 -4.54 -4.60
CA ALA A 105 11.48 -5.35 -4.89
C ALA A 105 10.46 -5.26 -3.74
N MET A 106 9.17 -5.29 -4.09
CA MET A 106 8.09 -5.41 -3.12
C MET A 106 6.97 -6.26 -3.70
N MET A 107 6.34 -7.10 -2.87
CA MET A 107 5.12 -7.81 -3.19
C MET A 107 4.09 -7.62 -2.08
N GLU A 108 2.87 -7.27 -2.47
CA GLU A 108 1.67 -7.39 -1.64
C GLU A 108 0.82 -8.54 -2.20
N TYR A 109 0.72 -9.64 -1.45
CA TYR A 109 -0.11 -10.81 -1.79
C TYR A 109 -1.41 -10.79 -1.00
N TYR A 110 -2.52 -10.98 -1.69
CA TYR A 110 -3.88 -10.96 -1.17
C TYR A 110 -4.50 -12.34 -1.34
N GLU A 111 -4.97 -12.92 -0.23
CA GLU A 111 -5.54 -14.26 -0.17
C GLU A 111 -7.07 -14.18 -0.23
N ASP A 112 -7.67 -14.89 -1.20
CA ASP A 112 -9.12 -14.99 -1.49
C ASP A 112 -9.84 -13.66 -1.79
N ARG A 113 -9.15 -12.53 -1.58
CA ARG A 113 -9.72 -11.20 -1.75
C ARG A 113 -8.70 -10.13 -2.09
N ALA A 114 -8.66 -9.77 -3.37
CA ALA A 114 -7.86 -8.72 -3.95
C ALA A 114 -8.12 -7.34 -3.33
N LEU A 115 -7.12 -6.47 -3.46
CA LEU A 115 -7.14 -5.09 -2.98
C LEU A 115 -8.37 -4.34 -3.54
N PRO A 116 -9.28 -3.80 -2.71
CA PRO A 116 -10.51 -3.14 -3.16
C PRO A 116 -10.27 -1.73 -3.72
N ILE A 117 -9.14 -1.48 -4.38
CA ILE A 117 -8.84 -0.21 -5.07
C ILE A 117 -9.23 -0.25 -6.55
N LEU A 118 -9.37 -1.46 -7.10
CA LEU A 118 -9.74 -1.69 -8.49
C LEU A 118 -11.26 -1.75 -8.64
N PRO A 119 -11.82 -1.32 -9.80
CA PRO A 119 -13.23 -1.49 -10.08
C PRO A 119 -13.60 -2.98 -10.24
N GLY A 120 -14.84 -3.33 -9.85
CA GLY A 120 -15.38 -4.69 -10.01
C GLY A 120 -15.34 -5.53 -8.73
N SER A 121 -15.79 -6.78 -8.84
CA SER A 121 -15.64 -7.76 -7.76
C SER A 121 -14.17 -7.94 -7.43
N ASN A 122 -13.84 -8.07 -6.14
CA ASN A 122 -12.48 -8.34 -5.67
C ASN A 122 -12.36 -9.71 -4.96
N HIS A 123 -13.32 -10.62 -5.17
CA HIS A 123 -13.33 -11.95 -4.55
C HIS A 123 -12.47 -12.96 -5.34
N TYR A 124 -11.16 -12.76 -5.29
CA TYR A 124 -10.13 -13.62 -5.87
C TYR A 124 -8.75 -13.26 -5.27
N SER A 125 -7.78 -14.16 -5.36
CA SER A 125 -6.42 -13.97 -4.91
C SER A 125 -5.60 -13.19 -5.93
N CYS A 126 -4.75 -12.27 -5.47
CA CYS A 126 -3.91 -11.48 -6.37
C CYS A 126 -2.57 -11.10 -5.72
N ALA A 127 -1.62 -10.66 -6.54
CA ALA A 127 -0.41 -10.00 -6.05
C ALA A 127 -0.12 -8.71 -6.81
N TYR A 128 0.30 -7.68 -6.09
CA TYR A 128 0.93 -6.49 -6.66
C TYR A 128 2.42 -6.59 -6.44
N ILE A 129 3.22 -6.55 -7.50
CA ILE A 129 4.67 -6.70 -7.42
C ILE A 129 5.32 -5.50 -8.08
N SER A 130 6.08 -4.72 -7.30
CA SER A 130 6.99 -3.70 -7.83
C SER A 130 8.40 -4.26 -7.94
N LEU A 131 9.00 -4.18 -9.14
CA LEU A 131 10.38 -4.57 -9.44
C LEU A 131 11.09 -3.43 -10.15
N GLY A 132 12.07 -2.83 -9.49
CA GLY A 132 12.68 -1.62 -10.03
C GLY A 132 11.63 -0.53 -10.18
N ASP A 133 11.47 0.00 -11.38
CA ASP A 133 10.47 1.04 -11.67
C ASP A 133 9.10 0.49 -12.10
N ASN A 134 8.96 -0.81 -12.34
CA ASN A 134 7.72 -1.37 -12.88
C ASN A 134 6.87 -2.02 -11.79
N ALA A 135 5.55 -1.80 -11.84
CA ALA A 135 4.58 -2.54 -11.03
C ALA A 135 3.75 -3.47 -11.91
N TYR A 136 3.57 -4.70 -11.45
CA TYR A 136 2.81 -5.77 -12.07
C TYR A 136 1.63 -6.16 -11.20
N PHE A 137 0.54 -6.57 -11.83
CA PHE A 137 -0.61 -7.16 -11.17
C PHE A 137 -0.75 -8.62 -11.63
N LEU A 138 -0.86 -9.52 -10.66
CA LEU A 138 -0.93 -10.95 -10.87
C LEU A 138 -2.26 -11.48 -10.34
N THR A 139 -2.82 -12.46 -11.03
CA THR A 139 -3.97 -13.25 -10.59
C THR A 139 -3.64 -14.75 -10.72
N PHE A 140 -4.31 -15.61 -9.96
CA PHE A 140 -3.96 -17.03 -9.86
C PHE A 140 -5.04 -17.93 -10.47
N GLU A 141 -4.64 -19.05 -11.08
CA GLU A 141 -5.54 -19.86 -11.92
C GLU A 141 -6.77 -20.38 -11.16
N GLU A 142 -6.61 -20.62 -9.86
CA GLU A 142 -7.60 -21.20 -8.96
C GLU A 142 -8.88 -20.36 -8.86
N ASP A 143 -8.75 -19.03 -8.85
CA ASP A 143 -9.85 -18.10 -8.61
C ASP A 143 -9.85 -16.85 -9.51
N ARG A 144 -8.95 -16.78 -10.50
CA ARG A 144 -8.87 -15.67 -11.47
C ARG A 144 -10.21 -15.47 -12.19
N PRO A 145 -10.76 -14.24 -12.20
CA PRO A 145 -11.91 -13.90 -13.02
C PRO A 145 -11.63 -14.13 -14.52
N ALA A 146 -12.60 -14.68 -15.25
CA ALA A 146 -12.43 -15.05 -16.66
C ALA A 146 -12.04 -13.88 -17.60
N THR A 147 -12.29 -12.64 -17.18
CA THR A 147 -11.94 -11.42 -17.92
C THR A 147 -10.51 -10.93 -17.66
N MET A 148 -9.81 -11.51 -16.67
CA MET A 148 -8.47 -11.10 -16.27
C MET A 148 -7.40 -12.03 -16.84
N VAL A 149 -6.20 -11.46 -17.02
CA VAL A 149 -4.99 -12.20 -17.42
C VAL A 149 -4.16 -12.56 -16.20
N ALA A 150 -3.30 -13.57 -16.35
CA ALA A 150 -2.43 -14.06 -15.27
C ALA A 150 -1.47 -13.01 -14.73
N VAL A 151 -0.90 -12.20 -15.62
CA VAL A 151 0.02 -11.12 -15.29
C VAL A 151 -0.19 -9.96 -16.26
N CYS A 152 -0.18 -8.75 -15.74
CA CYS A 152 -0.21 -7.52 -16.53
C CYS A 152 0.66 -6.43 -15.90
N LEU A 153 1.11 -5.49 -16.73
CA LEU A 153 1.84 -4.30 -16.31
C LEU A 153 0.83 -3.29 -15.75
N PHE A 154 0.85 -3.10 -14.43
CA PHE A 154 0.00 -2.16 -13.72
C PHE A 154 0.49 -0.73 -13.94
N SER A 155 1.80 -0.51 -13.83
CA SER A 155 2.42 0.80 -14.06
C SER A 155 3.85 0.65 -14.53
N ALA A 156 4.26 1.48 -15.50
CA ALA A 156 5.64 1.55 -15.97
C ALA A 156 6.53 2.49 -15.12
N LEU A 157 5.94 3.11 -14.09
CA LEU A 157 6.66 3.91 -13.11
C LEU A 157 5.91 3.83 -11.78
N ASN A 158 6.37 2.92 -10.93
CA ASN A 158 5.92 2.67 -9.57
C ASN A 158 6.94 1.79 -8.85
N HIS A 159 7.99 2.41 -8.31
CA HIS A 159 9.04 1.68 -7.61
C HIS A 159 8.58 1.21 -6.22
N PRO A 160 9.17 0.15 -5.65
CA PRO A 160 8.95 -0.18 -4.24
C PRO A 160 9.21 1.04 -3.35
N PRO A 161 8.43 1.30 -2.29
CA PRO A 161 8.69 2.41 -1.38
C PRO A 161 10.13 2.40 -0.89
N MET A 162 10.77 3.56 -0.91
CA MET A 162 12.09 3.70 -0.30
C MET A 162 11.97 3.45 1.21
N ARG A 163 13.06 3.00 1.84
CA ARG A 163 13.02 2.63 3.27
C ARG A 163 12.57 3.77 4.19
N ASP A 164 12.82 5.01 3.79
CA ASP A 164 12.47 6.23 4.50
C ASP A 164 11.22 6.92 3.95
N PHE A 165 10.35 6.20 3.22
CA PHE A 165 9.22 6.79 2.50
C PHE A 165 8.24 7.59 3.38
N ILE A 166 8.23 7.39 4.69
CA ILE A 166 7.33 8.11 5.62
C ILE A 166 7.56 9.61 5.63
N LYS A 167 8.75 10.09 5.23
CA LYS A 167 9.00 11.52 4.98
C LYS A 167 8.04 12.14 3.95
N HIS A 168 7.37 11.31 3.13
CA HIS A 168 6.39 11.72 2.13
C HIS A 168 4.95 11.75 2.65
N LEU A 169 4.73 11.48 3.94
CA LEU A 169 3.43 11.60 4.57
C LEU A 169 3.50 12.62 5.73
N PRO A 170 2.47 13.46 5.91
CA PRO A 170 2.39 14.33 7.07
C PRO A 170 2.06 13.49 8.32
N TYR A 171 2.61 13.88 9.46
CA TYR A 171 2.26 13.29 10.74
C TYR A 171 0.81 13.66 11.12
N SER A 172 0.02 12.68 11.54
CA SER A 172 -1.33 12.90 12.07
C SER A 172 -1.34 12.69 13.59
N LYS A 173 -1.37 13.80 14.31
CA LYS A 173 -1.53 13.80 15.77
C LYS A 173 -2.83 13.10 16.18
N GLY A 174 -3.93 13.39 15.49
CA GLY A 174 -5.24 12.79 15.77
C GLY A 174 -5.24 11.27 15.57
N ASP A 175 -4.57 10.77 14.53
CA ASP A 175 -4.44 9.32 14.29
C ASP A 175 -3.65 8.64 15.42
N SER A 176 -2.61 9.30 15.90
CA SER A 176 -1.76 8.79 16.98
C SER A 176 -2.47 8.80 18.34
N GLU A 177 -3.17 9.90 18.66
CA GLU A 177 -3.87 10.07 19.94
C GLU A 177 -5.01 9.06 20.13
N ARG A 178 -5.68 8.61 19.04
CA ARG A 178 -6.73 7.58 19.12
C ARG A 178 -6.24 6.27 19.74
N LEU A 179 -4.96 5.94 19.59
CA LEU A 179 -4.35 4.75 20.18
C LEU A 179 -3.46 5.07 21.39
N GLY A 180 -3.69 6.24 22.02
CA GLY A 180 -2.95 6.68 23.21
C GLY A 180 -1.46 6.93 22.91
N SER A 181 -1.13 7.34 21.68
CA SER A 181 0.23 7.62 21.22
C SER A 181 1.21 6.45 21.29
N ARG A 182 0.72 5.22 21.48
CA ARG A 182 1.51 3.98 21.31
C ARG A 182 1.81 3.66 19.85
N VAL A 183 1.07 4.33 18.96
CA VAL A 183 1.19 4.23 17.52
C VAL A 183 1.28 5.64 16.95
N GLN A 184 2.09 5.82 15.91
CA GLN A 184 2.28 7.06 15.18
C GLN A 184 1.63 6.92 13.81
N GLY A 185 0.59 7.71 13.56
CA GLY A 185 -0.11 7.74 12.28
C GLY A 185 0.43 8.82 11.35
N TYR A 186 0.53 8.50 10.06
CA TYR A 186 0.93 9.39 9.00
C TYR A 186 -0.05 9.22 7.85
N SER A 187 -0.81 10.26 7.50
CA SER A 187 -1.87 10.10 6.51
C SER A 187 -2.33 11.41 5.88
N PHE A 188 -2.85 11.31 4.67
CA PHE A 188 -3.50 12.41 3.98
C PHE A 188 -4.66 11.88 3.12
N TRP A 189 -5.50 12.79 2.65
CA TRP A 189 -6.45 12.51 1.59
C TRP A 189 -6.00 13.16 0.28
N THR A 190 -6.21 12.51 -0.86
CA THR A 190 -5.96 13.14 -2.16
C THR A 190 -6.92 14.30 -2.37
N SER A 191 -6.53 15.24 -3.21
CA SER A 191 -7.49 16.21 -3.72
C SER A 191 -8.29 15.59 -4.88
N PRO A 192 -9.63 15.62 -4.84
CA PRO A 192 -10.48 15.18 -5.96
C PRO A 192 -10.18 15.95 -7.24
N GLU A 193 -9.76 17.21 -7.09
CA GLU A 193 -9.19 18.02 -8.15
C GLU A 193 -7.72 17.61 -8.35
N GLY A 194 -7.45 16.71 -9.31
CA GLY A 194 -6.17 16.00 -9.49
C GLY A 194 -4.89 16.82 -9.68
N ASN A 195 -4.96 18.15 -9.68
CA ASN A 195 -3.80 19.05 -9.74
C ASN A 195 -3.60 19.85 -8.43
N ARG A 196 -4.31 19.49 -7.35
CA ARG A 196 -4.18 20.16 -6.05
C ARG A 196 -3.40 19.32 -5.04
N PRO A 197 -2.68 19.98 -4.10
CA PRO A 197 -2.06 19.33 -2.96
C PRO A 197 -3.00 18.40 -2.18
N PRO A 198 -2.48 17.36 -1.51
CA PRO A 198 -3.30 16.53 -0.66
C PRO A 198 -3.81 17.31 0.56
N ILE A 199 -4.94 16.85 1.10
CA ILE A 199 -5.62 17.36 2.27
C ILE A 199 -5.01 16.68 3.51
N GLN A 200 -4.40 17.46 4.39
CA GLN A 200 -3.60 16.96 5.50
C GLN A 200 -4.35 17.10 6.83
N VAL A 201 -5.39 16.28 7.00
CA VAL A 201 -6.22 16.30 8.23
C VAL A 201 -6.15 15.01 9.03
N GLY A 202 -5.30 14.07 8.63
CA GLY A 202 -5.38 12.68 9.12
C GLY A 202 -6.55 11.92 8.48
N VAL A 203 -6.87 10.73 8.97
CA VAL A 203 -8.08 10.00 8.48
C VAL A 203 -9.40 10.59 9.01
N SER A 204 -9.36 11.49 9.99
CA SER A 204 -10.56 12.18 10.49
C SER A 204 -10.38 13.69 10.48
N PRO A 205 -11.32 14.48 9.91
CA PRO A 205 -12.65 14.07 9.43
C PRO A 205 -12.62 13.26 8.13
N ASP A 206 -13.63 12.40 7.95
CA ASP A 206 -13.88 11.64 6.73
C ASP A 206 -14.05 12.55 5.50
N ARG A 207 -13.40 12.20 4.39
CA ARG A 207 -13.45 12.94 3.12
C ARG A 207 -13.98 12.10 1.94
N THR A 208 -14.47 10.89 2.19
CA THR A 208 -14.99 10.00 1.13
C THR A 208 -16.10 10.66 0.30
N LYS A 209 -16.98 11.46 0.93
CA LYS A 209 -18.06 12.21 0.25
C LYS A 209 -17.57 13.26 -0.74
N ASP A 210 -16.34 13.73 -0.58
CA ASP A 210 -15.73 14.70 -1.49
C ASP A 210 -15.11 14.01 -2.73
N GLY A 211 -15.10 12.68 -2.77
CA GLY A 211 -14.36 11.90 -3.77
C GLY A 211 -12.86 11.86 -3.52
N ALA A 212 -12.42 12.22 -2.30
CA ALA A 212 -11.03 12.16 -1.89
C ALA A 212 -10.64 10.73 -1.50
N VAL A 213 -9.38 10.36 -1.78
CA VAL A 213 -8.85 9.02 -1.49
C VAL A 213 -7.88 9.10 -0.32
N LEU A 214 -8.11 8.30 0.74
CA LEU A 214 -7.22 8.21 1.89
C LEU A 214 -5.98 7.38 1.56
N PHE A 215 -4.83 7.83 2.04
CA PHE A 215 -3.60 7.05 2.08
C PHE A 215 -2.87 7.31 3.40
N GLY A 216 -2.53 6.24 4.13
CA GLY A 216 -1.89 6.38 5.43
C GLY A 216 -1.16 5.13 5.90
N TYR A 217 -0.16 5.34 6.73
CA TYR A 217 0.62 4.30 7.39
C TYR A 217 0.72 4.61 8.88
N ALA A 218 0.77 3.56 9.69
CA ALA A 218 1.01 3.66 11.11
C ALA A 218 2.17 2.78 11.54
N PHE A 219 2.91 3.24 12.55
CA PHE A 219 4.05 2.54 13.15
C PHE A 219 3.91 2.50 14.65
N HIS A 220 4.42 1.45 15.29
CA HIS A 220 4.58 1.45 16.74
C HIS A 220 5.52 2.58 17.17
N SER A 221 5.20 3.25 18.27
CA SER A 221 6.00 4.36 18.80
C SER A 221 7.33 3.89 19.39
N ASP A 222 7.33 2.69 19.97
CA ASP A 222 8.49 2.12 20.63
C ASP A 222 9.50 1.61 19.59
N TRP A 223 10.77 1.85 19.89
CA TRP A 223 11.86 1.28 19.12
C TRP A 223 11.92 -0.22 19.33
N THR A 224 12.05 -0.96 18.23
CA THR A 224 12.33 -2.38 18.22
C THR A 224 13.75 -2.60 17.76
N GLU A 225 14.43 -3.56 18.38
CA GLU A 225 15.77 -3.99 17.96
C GLU A 225 15.65 -4.96 16.77
N ASP A 226 16.32 -4.65 15.66
CA ASP A 226 16.57 -5.64 14.63
C ASP A 226 17.68 -6.59 15.10
N ARG A 227 17.30 -7.83 15.45
CA ARG A 227 18.22 -8.86 15.94
C ARG A 227 18.77 -9.76 14.84
N THR A 228 18.52 -9.46 13.56
CA THR A 228 18.89 -10.33 12.44
C THR A 228 20.32 -10.15 11.96
N SER A 229 20.97 -9.04 12.31
CA SER A 229 22.39 -8.84 12.04
C SER A 229 23.18 -8.86 13.35
N GLY A 230 24.27 -9.61 13.42
CA GLY A 230 25.21 -9.57 14.57
C GLY A 230 26.04 -8.28 14.66
N ALA A 231 25.70 -7.26 13.86
CA ALA A 231 26.13 -5.88 14.07
C ALA A 231 25.18 -5.22 15.08
N GLU A 232 25.57 -4.08 15.68
CA GLU A 232 24.70 -3.35 16.61
C GLU A 232 23.25 -3.25 16.08
N PRO A 233 22.22 -3.54 16.90
CA PRO A 233 20.85 -3.59 16.41
C PRO A 233 20.46 -2.23 15.85
N ALA A 234 20.11 -2.19 14.56
CA ALA A 234 19.49 -1.01 13.99
C ALA A 234 18.14 -0.81 14.70
N LEU A 235 18.01 0.29 15.46
CA LEU A 235 16.73 0.66 16.06
C LEU A 235 15.78 1.07 14.93
N TYR A 236 14.62 0.44 14.87
CA TYR A 236 13.56 0.76 13.92
C TYR A 236 12.21 0.75 14.63
N ARG A 237 11.19 1.34 14.02
CA ARG A 237 9.81 1.24 14.49
C ARG A 237 9.07 0.24 13.62
N LEU A 238 8.40 -0.71 14.26
CA LEU A 238 7.63 -1.74 13.55
C LEU A 238 6.46 -1.10 12.78
N PRO A 239 6.28 -1.41 11.49
CA PRO A 239 5.03 -1.12 10.80
C PRO A 239 3.86 -1.74 11.56
N GLN A 240 2.81 -0.97 11.78
CA GLN A 240 1.61 -1.39 12.50
C GLN A 240 0.45 -1.61 11.53
N SER A 241 0.19 -0.65 10.65
CA SER A 241 -0.83 -0.80 9.61
C SER A 241 -0.56 0.05 8.38
N PHE A 242 -1.09 -0.40 7.25
CA PHE A 242 -1.34 0.40 6.06
C PHE A 242 -2.85 0.60 5.94
N TYR A 243 -3.32 1.84 5.82
CA TYR A 243 -4.74 2.15 5.73
C TYR A 243 -5.03 3.15 4.62
N PHE A 244 -6.13 2.93 3.90
CA PHE A 244 -6.47 3.68 2.70
C PHE A 244 -7.98 3.59 2.44
N SER A 245 -8.48 4.34 1.45
CA SER A 245 -9.83 4.16 0.93
C SER A 245 -9.76 3.45 -0.43
N GLY A 246 -10.62 2.47 -0.64
CA GLY A 246 -10.72 1.76 -1.90
C GLY A 246 -11.46 2.53 -2.99
N TRP A 247 -11.89 1.81 -4.03
CA TRP A 247 -12.77 2.34 -5.05
C TRP A 247 -14.07 2.85 -4.41
N PRO A 248 -14.64 3.99 -4.85
CA PRO A 248 -15.81 4.55 -4.19
C PRO A 248 -17.15 3.95 -4.67
N ALA A 249 -17.17 3.22 -5.79
CA ALA A 249 -18.41 2.66 -6.35
C ALA A 249 -18.65 1.22 -5.92
N ASP A 250 -19.91 0.78 -5.96
CA ASP A 250 -20.26 -0.61 -5.72
C ASP A 250 -20.31 -1.40 -7.05
N PRO A 251 -19.49 -2.44 -7.26
CA PRO A 251 -18.35 -2.88 -6.45
C PRO A 251 -16.99 -2.23 -6.85
N PRO A 252 -16.04 -2.04 -5.89
CA PRO A 252 -16.15 -2.29 -4.44
C PRO A 252 -16.45 -1.05 -3.57
N ASN A 253 -17.53 -1.07 -2.78
CA ASN A 253 -17.82 -0.10 -1.71
C ASN A 253 -16.87 -0.28 -0.50
N ALA A 254 -15.68 0.34 -0.53
CA ALA A 254 -14.62 0.17 0.47
C ALA A 254 -14.12 1.51 1.03
N PRO A 255 -14.95 2.27 1.76
CA PRO A 255 -14.62 3.64 2.17
C PRO A 255 -13.39 3.70 3.07
N ILE A 256 -13.19 2.68 3.91
CA ILE A 256 -12.01 2.53 4.76
C ILE A 256 -11.53 1.08 4.70
N VAL A 257 -10.23 0.94 4.49
CA VAL A 257 -9.51 -0.34 4.54
C VAL A 257 -8.30 -0.17 5.44
N SER A 258 -8.05 -1.15 6.32
CA SER A 258 -6.88 -1.20 7.19
C SER A 258 -6.24 -2.57 7.11
N GLN A 259 -5.01 -2.65 6.61
CA GLN A 259 -4.16 -3.83 6.67
C GLN A 259 -3.30 -3.74 7.92
N ASN A 260 -3.61 -4.56 8.92
CA ASN A 260 -2.88 -4.56 10.19
C ASN A 260 -1.85 -5.68 10.18
N PHE A 261 -0.57 -5.31 10.33
CA PHE A 261 0.54 -6.24 10.24
C PHE A 261 0.70 -7.09 11.49
N TYR A 262 1.10 -8.34 11.31
CA TYR A 262 1.53 -9.27 12.34
C TYR A 262 2.57 -10.23 11.76
N ASP A 263 3.22 -11.03 12.62
CA ASP A 263 4.25 -11.98 12.18
C ASP A 263 5.37 -11.31 11.37
N PHE A 264 5.82 -10.13 11.83
CA PHE A 264 6.85 -9.35 11.17
C PHE A 264 8.21 -10.04 11.32
N SER A 265 8.91 -10.21 10.21
CA SER A 265 10.21 -10.87 10.13
C SER A 265 11.14 -10.05 9.26
N PHE A 266 12.41 -9.98 9.64
CA PHE A 266 13.46 -9.42 8.80
C PHE A 266 14.14 -10.52 8.00
N ALA A 267 13.40 -11.56 7.61
CA ALA A 267 13.91 -12.54 6.68
C ALA A 267 13.89 -11.95 5.27
N LYS A 268 14.97 -12.18 4.51
CA LYS A 268 14.99 -11.84 3.10
C LYS A 268 13.91 -12.69 2.38
N PRO A 269 12.97 -12.10 1.64
CA PRO A 269 11.96 -12.87 0.93
C PRO A 269 12.58 -13.81 -0.11
N GLU A 270 11.99 -14.98 -0.31
CA GLU A 270 12.42 -15.98 -1.29
C GLU A 270 11.90 -15.62 -2.69
N PRO A 271 12.78 -15.25 -3.65
CA PRO A 271 12.39 -14.86 -5.01
C PRO A 271 11.39 -15.79 -5.68
N ALA A 272 11.58 -17.10 -5.54
CA ALA A 272 10.77 -18.11 -6.22
C ALA A 272 9.27 -18.05 -5.83
N THR A 273 8.98 -17.53 -4.64
CA THR A 273 7.62 -17.37 -4.10
C THR A 273 7.13 -15.92 -4.12
N THR A 274 7.94 -14.98 -4.61
CA THR A 274 7.63 -13.55 -4.64
C THR A 274 7.76 -12.98 -6.05
N TRP A 275 8.84 -12.31 -6.38
CA TRP A 275 8.97 -11.55 -7.62
C TRP A 275 9.28 -12.41 -8.86
N ASP A 276 9.79 -13.62 -8.71
CA ASP A 276 9.97 -14.53 -9.86
C ASP A 276 8.61 -14.97 -10.44
N LEU A 277 7.52 -14.83 -9.68
CA LEU A 277 6.15 -15.09 -10.14
C LEU A 277 5.80 -14.27 -11.39
N VAL A 278 6.35 -13.06 -11.54
CA VAL A 278 6.13 -12.22 -12.74
C VAL A 278 6.60 -12.97 -14.00
N ALA A 279 7.82 -13.49 -13.97
CA ALA A 279 8.40 -14.21 -15.11
C ALA A 279 7.74 -15.60 -15.30
N GLN A 280 7.42 -16.29 -14.21
CA GLN A 280 6.76 -17.59 -14.25
C GLN A 280 5.38 -17.51 -14.92
N LEU A 281 4.58 -16.50 -14.59
CA LEU A 281 3.25 -16.29 -15.19
C LEU A 281 3.33 -15.68 -16.59
N ALA A 282 4.35 -14.88 -16.89
CA ALA A 282 4.56 -14.35 -18.24
C ALA A 282 4.99 -15.44 -19.24
N GLN A 283 5.67 -16.49 -18.78
CA GLN A 283 6.13 -17.62 -19.62
C GLN A 283 6.91 -17.17 -20.86
N GLY A 284 7.72 -16.11 -20.72
CA GLY A 284 8.50 -15.52 -21.80
C GLY A 284 7.70 -14.73 -22.84
N GLN A 285 6.38 -14.57 -22.66
CA GLN A 285 5.55 -13.73 -23.51
C GLN A 285 5.62 -12.26 -23.09
N PRO A 286 5.38 -11.31 -24.01
CA PRO A 286 5.21 -9.90 -23.66
C PRO A 286 4.08 -9.71 -22.64
N ILE A 287 4.37 -8.98 -21.56
CA ILE A 287 3.37 -8.68 -20.51
C ILE A 287 2.44 -7.57 -21.02
N PRO A 288 1.12 -7.79 -21.11
CA PRO A 288 0.17 -6.78 -21.55
C PRO A 288 -0.04 -5.72 -20.45
N VAL A 289 -0.54 -4.53 -20.82
CA VAL A 289 -0.99 -3.53 -19.84
C VAL A 289 -2.29 -3.98 -19.18
N CYS A 290 -2.43 -3.74 -17.88
CA CYS A 290 -3.65 -4.11 -17.15
C CYS A 290 -4.90 -3.39 -17.70
N GLN A 291 -6.01 -4.13 -17.76
CA GLN A 291 -7.33 -3.62 -18.13
C GLN A 291 -8.28 -3.92 -16.98
N PHE A 292 -8.62 -2.90 -16.20
CA PHE A 292 -9.59 -3.03 -15.11
C PHE A 292 -10.91 -2.42 -15.55
N GLY A 293 -11.97 -3.23 -15.64
CA GLY A 293 -13.34 -2.73 -15.87
C GLY A 293 -13.71 -2.34 -17.30
N SER A 294 -13.28 -3.09 -18.33
CA SER A 294 -13.85 -3.01 -19.69
C SER A 294 -15.11 -3.86 -19.84
#